data_AF-A0A961LKR8-F1
#
_entry.id   AF-A0A961LKR8-F1
#
_cell.length_a   1.000
_cell.length_b   1.000
_cell.length_c   1.000
_cell.angle_alpha   90.00
_cell.angle_beta   90.00
_cell.angle_gamma   90.00
#
_symmetry.space_group_name_H-M   'P 1'
#
loop_
_entity.id
_entity.type
_entity.pdbx_description
1 polymer ?
#
loop_
_entity_poly.entity_id
_entity_poly.type
_entity_poly.pdbx_seq_one_letter_code
_entity_poly.pdbx_strand_id
1 'polypeptide(L)'
;MTFEPILNAPLAVQIHVYTVVPAFVLGAFMFWARKGTRVHKLLGRVWVALMAITALASFFIHEIRMVGDFSPIHLLSILTLFSCGFIVWTARKRRFSAHRKTVLALYWGGIGLAGAFTIVPGRIMNQALLGGSQNVWPIILALAGLCVGVLVIFRRDKPLIGRRAAGAALALVAAPPLLLGSGGHALAAPGATDIVTRTPVWVWPLLVALLWLGWTRSRPRTVPKARVLILPIVLAGIGIGSFFSNGGSAVAASVLLAGLAAGAATGQKLARTEGKLLDDAGMVHLKGEWVSMGLILAIFASRFAAGVAQGIDPSLHHSPAIALPLALVSGFSIGLTGMRALVQTGLRT
;
A
#
# COMPACT_ATOMS: atom_id res chain seq x y z
N MET A 1 -18.28 20.11 8.97
CA MET A 1 -17.01 20.49 9.61
C MET A 1 -17.31 21.58 10.62
N THR A 2 -16.80 21.48 11.84
CA THR A 2 -16.98 22.47 12.92
C THR A 2 -15.64 22.77 13.59
N PHE A 3 -15.41 24.01 14.02
CA PHE A 3 -14.17 24.41 14.71
C PHE A 3 -14.28 24.35 16.23
N GLU A 4 -15.50 24.22 16.76
CA GLU A 4 -15.78 24.16 18.19
C GLU A 4 -14.91 23.14 18.95
N PRO A 5 -14.69 21.89 18.46
CA PRO A 5 -13.86 20.93 19.18
C PRO A 5 -12.39 21.39 19.33
N ILE A 6 -11.90 22.20 18.40
CA ILE A 6 -10.51 22.71 18.43
C ILE A 6 -10.43 23.93 19.36
N LEU A 7 -11.40 24.83 19.30
CA LEU A 7 -11.43 26.05 20.12
C LEU A 7 -11.57 25.74 21.63
N ASN A 8 -12.26 24.66 21.96
CA ASN A 8 -12.44 24.20 23.34
C ASN A 8 -11.34 23.22 23.80
N ALA A 9 -10.39 22.86 22.93
CA ALA A 9 -9.31 21.95 23.28
C ALA A 9 -8.27 22.63 24.20
N PRO A 10 -7.47 21.87 24.96
CA PRO A 10 -6.35 22.42 25.74
C PRO A 10 -5.40 23.24 24.87
N LEU A 11 -4.77 24.27 25.47
CA LEU A 11 -3.89 25.20 24.76
C LEU A 11 -2.79 24.50 23.94
N ALA A 12 -2.22 23.40 24.45
CA ALA A 12 -1.23 22.61 23.73
C ALA A 12 -1.77 22.02 22.41
N VAL A 13 -3.02 21.55 22.39
CA VAL A 13 -3.66 21.02 21.18
C VAL A 13 -3.90 22.15 20.18
N GLN A 14 -4.37 23.31 20.65
CA GLN A 14 -4.58 24.48 19.79
C GLN A 14 -3.28 24.92 19.12
N ILE A 15 -2.21 25.09 19.91
CA ILE A 15 -0.87 25.44 19.39
C ILE A 15 -0.43 24.41 18.36
N HIS A 16 -0.53 23.11 18.67
CA HIS A 16 -0.15 22.04 17.75
C HIS A 16 -0.89 22.13 16.42
N VAL A 17 -2.22 22.31 16.43
CA VAL A 17 -3.04 22.40 15.22
C VAL A 17 -2.70 23.67 14.43
N TYR A 18 -2.62 24.82 15.09
CA TYR A 18 -2.31 26.10 14.45
C TYR A 18 -0.90 26.17 13.86
N THR A 19 0.04 25.33 14.30
CA THR A 19 1.36 25.25 13.69
C THR A 19 1.46 24.17 12.61
N VAL A 20 0.84 22.99 12.80
CA VAL A 20 0.96 21.87 11.85
C VAL A 20 0.16 22.09 10.58
N VAL A 21 -1.01 22.75 10.65
CA VAL A 21 -1.85 23.01 9.46
C VAL A 21 -1.15 23.96 8.48
N PRO A 22 -0.59 25.12 8.91
CA PRO A 22 0.24 25.93 8.03
C PRO A 22 1.51 25.19 7.55
N ALA A 23 2.14 24.36 8.39
CA ALA A 23 3.30 23.57 7.99
C ALA A 23 2.96 22.56 6.87
N PHE A 24 1.78 21.95 6.90
CA PHE A 24 1.28 21.09 5.84
C PHE A 24 1.14 21.87 4.53
N VAL A 25 0.41 22.99 4.53
CA VAL A 25 0.19 23.82 3.34
C VAL A 25 1.51 24.34 2.77
N LEU A 26 2.39 24.83 3.65
CA LEU A 26 3.69 25.37 3.25
C LEU A 26 4.59 24.29 2.67
N GLY A 27 4.65 23.12 3.30
CA GLY A 27 5.44 21.99 2.80
C GLY A 27 4.93 21.47 1.46
N ALA A 28 3.61 21.41 1.25
CA ALA A 28 3.01 21.11 -0.05
C ALA A 28 3.50 22.10 -1.10
N PHE A 29 3.28 23.40 -0.87
CA PHE A 29 3.69 24.47 -1.78
C PHE A 29 5.18 24.38 -2.17
N MET A 30 6.05 24.07 -1.20
CA MET A 30 7.48 23.94 -1.42
C MET A 30 7.89 22.79 -2.36
N PHE A 31 7.03 21.80 -2.61
CA PHE A 31 7.30 20.76 -3.61
C PHE A 31 7.29 21.28 -5.04
N TRP A 32 6.46 22.29 -5.35
CA TRP A 32 6.43 22.93 -6.66
C TRP A 32 7.42 24.09 -6.77
N ALA A 33 7.65 24.83 -5.68
CA ALA A 33 8.53 25.99 -5.65
C ALA A 33 9.97 25.68 -6.13
N ARG A 34 10.62 26.67 -6.76
CA ARG A 34 12.03 26.56 -7.20
C ARG A 34 12.95 26.45 -5.98
N LYS A 35 13.74 25.36 -5.93
CA LYS A 35 14.61 25.01 -4.80
C LYS A 35 15.90 25.84 -4.83
N GLY A 36 16.46 26.13 -3.67
CA GLY A 36 17.72 26.88 -3.52
C GLY A 36 17.60 28.41 -3.61
N THR A 37 16.43 28.96 -3.92
CA THR A 37 16.15 30.41 -3.96
C THR A 37 16.14 31.04 -2.55
N ARG A 38 16.20 32.38 -2.46
CA ARG A 38 15.99 33.10 -1.18
C ARG A 38 14.63 32.77 -0.57
N VAL A 39 13.59 32.68 -1.40
CA VAL A 39 12.24 32.29 -1.01
C VAL A 39 12.23 30.87 -0.44
N HIS A 40 12.82 29.89 -1.13
CA HIS A 40 12.91 28.52 -0.62
C HIS A 40 13.60 28.43 0.74
N LYS A 41 14.68 29.21 0.95
CA LYS A 41 15.40 29.26 2.23
C LYS A 41 14.57 29.89 3.33
N LEU A 42 13.85 30.98 3.05
CA LEU A 42 12.97 31.62 4.02
C LEU A 42 11.82 30.70 4.41
N LEU A 43 11.08 30.19 3.42
CA LEU A 43 9.95 29.29 3.64
C LEU A 43 10.39 28.01 4.35
N GLY A 44 11.57 27.46 4.01
CA GLY A 44 12.12 26.30 4.72
C GLY A 44 12.44 26.57 6.19
N ARG A 45 12.89 27.78 6.55
CA ARG A 45 13.11 28.15 7.96
C ARG A 45 11.80 28.27 8.72
N VAL A 46 10.81 28.92 8.11
CA VAL A 46 9.45 29.03 8.68
C VAL A 46 8.87 27.64 8.90
N TRP A 47 8.95 26.77 7.89
CA TRP A 47 8.48 25.39 7.99
C TRP A 47 9.16 24.62 9.12
N VAL A 48 10.50 24.69 9.23
CA VAL A 48 11.24 24.03 10.34
C VAL A 48 10.83 24.59 11.70
N ALA A 49 10.62 25.90 11.83
CA ALA A 49 10.15 26.51 13.07
C ALA A 49 8.75 26.01 13.46
N LEU A 50 7.81 25.98 12.50
CA LEU A 50 6.47 25.44 12.73
C LEU A 50 6.50 23.97 13.16
N MET A 51 7.33 23.15 12.51
CA MET A 51 7.50 21.74 12.89
C MET A 51 8.09 21.57 14.29
N ALA A 52 9.05 22.42 14.67
CA ALA A 52 9.63 22.38 16.01
C ALA A 52 8.61 22.78 17.09
N ILE A 53 7.85 23.85 16.88
CA ILE A 53 6.79 24.27 17.81
C ILE A 53 5.70 23.19 17.91
N THR A 54 5.28 22.61 16.79
CA THR A 54 4.33 21.49 16.74
C THR A 54 4.81 20.33 17.60
N ALA A 55 6.07 19.93 17.47
CA ALA A 55 6.65 18.83 18.23
C ALA A 55 6.79 19.15 19.72
N LEU A 56 7.14 20.40 20.08
CA LEU A 56 7.18 20.83 21.48
C LEU A 56 5.80 20.82 22.12
N ALA A 57 4.77 21.32 21.42
CA ALA A 57 3.39 21.30 21.89
C ALA A 57 2.87 19.86 22.11
N SER A 58 3.28 18.91 21.26
CA SER A 58 2.91 17.49 21.39
C SER A 58 3.34 16.83 22.69
N PHE A 59 4.42 17.29 23.35
CA PHE A 59 4.84 16.76 24.66
C PHE A 59 3.82 17.01 25.76
N PHE A 60 2.91 17.96 25.57
CA PHE A 60 1.86 18.29 26.54
C PHE A 60 0.54 17.59 26.21
N ILE A 61 0.47 16.80 25.13
CA ILE A 61 -0.74 16.08 24.70
C ILE A 61 -0.69 14.62 25.21
N HIS A 62 -1.54 14.28 26.18
CA HIS A 62 -1.49 13.00 26.91
C HIS A 62 -2.74 12.12 26.68
N GLU A 63 -3.02 11.86 25.40
CA GLU A 63 -4.31 11.33 24.92
C GLU A 63 -4.35 9.80 24.68
N ILE A 64 -3.20 9.12 24.59
CA ILE A 64 -3.13 7.68 24.25
C ILE A 64 -2.62 6.82 25.42
N ARG A 65 -1.85 7.42 26.35
CA ARG A 65 -1.35 6.82 27.62
C ARG A 65 -1.13 5.30 27.56
N MET A 66 -0.32 4.83 26.60
CA MET A 66 -0.09 3.39 26.37
C MET A 66 0.93 2.80 27.35
N VAL A 67 1.88 3.59 27.82
CA VAL A 67 2.88 3.19 28.83
C VAL A 67 3.02 4.33 29.84
N GLY A 68 2.30 4.23 30.97
CA GLY A 68 2.18 5.32 31.93
C GLY A 68 1.61 6.59 31.27
N ASP A 69 2.19 7.76 31.56
CA ASP A 69 1.79 9.03 30.92
C ASP A 69 2.27 9.15 29.46
N PHE A 70 3.18 8.28 29.00
CA PHE A 70 3.77 8.40 27.68
C PHE A 70 2.90 7.78 26.57
N SER A 71 2.68 8.57 25.54
CA SER A 71 2.03 8.19 24.28
C SER A 71 3.07 8.00 23.16
N PRO A 72 2.84 7.11 22.16
CA PRO A 72 3.70 6.96 20.98
C PRO A 72 4.06 8.27 20.25
N ILE A 73 3.22 9.31 20.40
CA ILE A 73 3.46 10.64 19.83
C ILE A 73 4.67 11.37 20.44
N HIS A 74 5.12 11.00 21.65
CA HIS A 74 6.32 11.58 22.28
C HIS A 74 7.59 11.16 21.54
N LEU A 75 7.66 9.88 21.15
CA LEU A 75 8.77 9.38 20.33
C LEU A 75 8.80 10.07 18.97
N LEU A 76 7.62 10.26 18.35
CA LEU A 76 7.50 11.01 17.09
C LEU A 76 7.94 12.47 17.24
N SER A 77 7.68 13.08 18.39
CA SER A 77 8.06 14.46 18.70
C SER A 77 9.58 14.59 18.88
N ILE A 78 10.22 13.67 19.60
CA ILE A 78 11.69 13.58 19.69
C ILE A 78 12.31 13.43 18.30
N LEU A 79 11.78 12.49 17.49
CA LEU A 79 12.24 12.28 16.12
C LEU A 79 12.06 13.52 15.25
N THR A 80 10.97 14.27 15.42
CA THR A 80 10.70 15.51 14.68
C THR A 80 11.69 16.60 15.05
N LEU A 81 11.97 16.80 16.34
CA LEU A 81 12.96 17.78 16.82
C LEU A 81 14.37 17.45 16.31
N PHE A 82 14.77 16.18 16.44
CA PHE A 82 16.05 15.71 15.88
C PHE A 82 16.11 15.94 14.36
N SER A 83 15.04 15.60 13.63
CA SER A 83 14.94 15.79 12.18
C SER A 83 15.03 17.27 11.79
N CYS A 84 14.43 18.18 12.55
CA CYS A 84 14.55 19.63 12.33
C CYS A 84 16.00 20.09 12.42
N GLY A 85 16.72 19.69 13.48
CA GLY A 85 18.16 19.96 13.62
C GLY A 85 18.98 19.36 12.47
N PHE A 86 18.67 18.12 12.09
CA PHE A 86 19.34 17.42 11.00
C PHE A 86 19.08 18.07 9.62
N ILE A 87 17.88 18.57 9.36
CA ILE A 87 17.52 19.32 8.14
C ILE A 87 18.38 20.59 8.02
N VAL A 88 18.54 21.34 9.11
CA VAL A 88 19.37 22.54 9.14
C VAL A 88 20.85 22.19 8.96
N TRP A 89 21.34 21.16 9.66
CA TRP A 89 22.72 20.71 9.57
C TRP A 89 23.09 20.23 8.16
N THR A 90 22.26 19.35 7.57
CA THR A 90 22.48 18.84 6.19
C THR A 90 22.43 19.96 5.15
N ALA A 91 21.55 20.95 5.32
CA ALA A 91 21.51 22.14 4.46
C ALA A 91 22.80 22.97 4.56
N ARG A 92 23.30 23.23 5.79
CA ARG A 92 24.55 23.97 6.02
C ARG A 92 25.77 23.25 5.44
N LYS A 93 25.83 21.92 5.59
CA LYS A 93 26.89 21.07 5.03
C LYS A 93 26.70 20.77 3.54
N ARG A 94 25.72 21.41 2.87
CA ARG A 94 25.39 21.23 1.44
C ARG A 94 25.13 19.77 1.04
N ARG A 95 24.68 18.93 1.98
CA ARG A 95 24.31 17.53 1.75
C ARG A 95 22.86 17.45 1.27
N PHE A 96 22.61 17.93 0.05
CA PHE A 96 21.24 18.13 -0.45
C PHE A 96 20.43 16.85 -0.63
N SER A 97 21.08 15.72 -0.93
CA SER A 97 20.38 14.41 -0.98
C SER A 97 19.83 14.04 0.40
N ALA A 98 20.65 14.14 1.46
CA ALA A 98 20.23 13.87 2.83
C ALA A 98 19.16 14.87 3.30
N HIS A 99 19.36 16.17 3.04
CA HIS A 99 18.38 17.22 3.33
C HIS A 99 17.00 16.90 2.74
N ARG A 100 16.96 16.58 1.44
CA ARG A 100 15.73 16.24 0.73
C ARG A 100 15.05 15.01 1.34
N LYS A 101 15.81 13.95 1.60
CA LYS A 101 15.27 12.72 2.21
C LYS A 101 14.65 12.98 3.58
N THR A 102 15.32 13.76 4.43
CA THR A 102 14.79 14.08 5.75
C THR A 102 13.55 14.96 5.69
N VAL A 103 13.53 15.97 4.81
CA VAL A 103 12.33 16.81 4.60
C VAL A 103 11.15 15.95 4.12
N LEU A 104 11.37 15.06 3.15
CA LEU A 104 10.32 14.16 2.64
C LEU A 104 9.85 13.16 3.69
N ALA A 105 10.78 12.59 4.47
CA ALA A 105 10.47 11.70 5.58
C ALA A 105 9.60 12.39 6.63
N LEU A 106 9.97 13.62 6.99
CA LEU A 106 9.26 14.38 8.01
C LEU A 106 7.90 14.88 7.50
N TYR A 107 7.79 15.25 6.23
CA TYR A 107 6.51 15.65 5.64
C TYR A 107 5.53 14.46 5.55
N TRP A 108 5.93 13.36 4.91
CA TRP A 108 5.01 12.23 4.69
C TRP A 108 4.82 11.35 5.93
N GLY A 109 5.84 11.19 6.75
CA GLY A 109 5.74 10.44 8.01
C GLY A 109 5.22 11.31 9.16
N GLY A 110 5.85 12.45 9.41
CA GLY A 110 5.55 13.32 10.55
C GLY A 110 4.28 14.15 10.41
N ILE A 111 3.90 14.57 9.20
CA ILE A 111 2.63 15.28 8.96
C ILE A 111 1.58 14.33 8.39
N GLY A 112 1.89 13.62 7.30
CA GLY A 112 0.92 12.76 6.60
C GLY A 112 0.39 11.61 7.44
N LEU A 113 1.29 10.70 7.87
CA LEU A 113 0.90 9.53 8.65
C LEU A 113 0.39 9.92 10.05
N ALA A 114 1.02 10.88 10.72
CA ALA A 114 0.55 11.38 12.01
C ALA A 114 -0.81 12.09 11.90
N GLY A 115 -1.02 12.88 10.85
CA GLY A 115 -2.31 13.51 10.54
C GLY A 115 -3.42 12.48 10.33
N ALA A 116 -3.13 11.39 9.62
CA ALA A 116 -4.08 10.27 9.47
C ALA A 116 -4.44 9.63 10.82
N PHE A 117 -3.52 9.60 11.79
CA PHE A 117 -3.83 9.13 13.14
C PHE A 117 -4.78 10.08 13.91
N THR A 118 -4.75 11.39 13.63
CA THR A 118 -5.62 12.35 14.32
C THR A 118 -7.10 12.22 13.96
N ILE A 119 -7.44 11.57 12.83
CA ILE A 119 -8.82 11.37 12.38
C ILE A 119 -9.41 10.02 12.81
N VAL A 120 -8.69 9.23 13.62
CA VAL A 120 -9.21 8.01 14.28
C VAL A 120 -10.47 8.35 15.09
N PRO A 121 -11.51 7.49 15.10
CA PRO A 121 -12.74 7.78 15.84
C PRO A 121 -12.45 8.09 17.32
N GLY A 122 -13.16 9.09 17.85
CA GLY A 122 -12.97 9.57 19.23
C GLY A 122 -11.90 10.65 19.41
N ARG A 123 -11.14 11.01 18.37
CA ARG A 123 -10.18 12.12 18.42
C ARG A 123 -10.81 13.47 18.05
N ILE A 124 -10.24 14.55 18.57
CA ILE A 124 -10.72 15.93 18.34
C ILE A 124 -10.79 16.26 16.83
N MET A 125 -9.78 15.88 16.04
CA MET A 125 -9.79 16.16 14.60
C MET A 125 -10.82 15.35 13.83
N ASN A 126 -11.19 14.16 14.30
CA ASN A 126 -12.31 13.38 13.74
C ASN A 126 -13.65 14.10 13.98
N GLN A 127 -13.85 14.69 15.17
CA GLN A 127 -15.04 15.49 15.47
C GLN A 127 -15.10 16.75 14.61
N ALA A 128 -14.00 17.51 14.52
CA ALA A 128 -13.95 18.76 13.78
C ALA A 128 -14.14 18.58 12.26
N LEU A 129 -13.46 17.59 11.65
CA LEU A 129 -13.47 17.41 10.19
C LEU A 129 -14.59 16.49 9.70
N LEU A 130 -14.90 15.44 10.47
CA LEU A 130 -15.75 14.33 10.02
C LEU A 130 -17.00 14.14 10.91
N GLY A 131 -17.26 15.06 11.84
CA GLY A 131 -18.46 15.05 12.68
C GLY A 131 -18.55 13.84 13.61
N GLY A 132 -17.42 13.23 13.99
CA GLY A 132 -17.44 12.06 14.89
C GLY A 132 -17.66 10.73 14.16
N SER A 133 -17.55 10.69 12.83
CA SER A 133 -17.79 9.48 12.04
C SER A 133 -16.90 8.31 12.48
N GLN A 134 -17.52 7.12 12.59
CA GLN A 134 -16.85 5.86 12.91
C GLN A 134 -16.24 5.19 11.65
N ASN A 135 -16.74 5.54 10.47
CA ASN A 135 -16.37 4.91 9.19
C ASN A 135 -15.14 5.57 8.53
N VAL A 136 -14.11 5.87 9.31
CA VAL A 136 -12.94 6.67 8.87
C VAL A 136 -11.70 5.84 8.59
N TRP A 137 -11.70 4.58 9.02
CA TRP A 137 -10.63 3.62 8.74
C TRP A 137 -10.22 3.53 7.26
N PRO A 138 -11.15 3.59 6.27
CA PRO A 138 -10.76 3.59 4.85
C PRO A 138 -9.91 4.81 4.46
N ILE A 139 -10.25 5.99 4.98
CA ILE A 139 -9.52 7.24 4.71
C ILE A 139 -8.13 7.14 5.34
N ILE A 140 -8.04 6.66 6.58
CA ILE A 140 -6.78 6.48 7.31
C ILE A 140 -5.84 5.53 6.55
N LEU A 141 -6.35 4.37 6.12
CA LEU A 141 -5.56 3.38 5.39
C LEU A 141 -5.11 3.91 4.03
N ALA A 142 -5.96 4.64 3.31
CA ALA A 142 -5.60 5.25 2.03
C ALA A 142 -4.48 6.30 2.20
N LEU A 143 -4.60 7.18 3.19
CA LEU A 143 -3.58 8.19 3.51
C LEU A 143 -2.27 7.53 3.97
N ALA A 144 -2.34 6.53 4.84
CA ALA A 144 -1.17 5.79 5.30
C ALA A 144 -0.47 5.06 4.15
N GLY A 145 -1.23 4.38 3.28
CA GLY A 145 -0.72 3.70 2.08
C GLY A 145 -0.05 4.67 1.11
N LEU A 146 -0.66 5.84 0.87
CA LEU A 146 -0.06 6.91 0.07
C LEU A 146 1.27 7.39 0.66
N CYS A 147 1.28 7.72 1.96
CA CYS A 147 2.47 8.20 2.66
C CYS A 147 3.60 7.17 2.60
N VAL A 148 3.32 5.90 2.90
CA VAL A 148 4.29 4.81 2.85
C VAL A 148 4.79 4.57 1.43
N GLY A 149 3.89 4.54 0.43
CA GLY A 149 4.25 4.38 -0.98
C GLY A 149 5.21 5.46 -1.45
N VAL A 150 4.93 6.72 -1.10
CA VAL A 150 5.79 7.86 -1.40
C VAL A 150 7.16 7.74 -0.71
N LEU A 151 7.21 7.37 0.57
CA LEU A 151 8.46 7.15 1.29
C LEU A 151 9.30 6.02 0.69
N VAL A 152 8.67 4.95 0.20
CA VAL A 152 9.35 3.84 -0.47
C VAL A 152 9.95 4.27 -1.81
N ILE A 153 9.25 5.11 -2.60
CA ILE A 153 9.80 5.70 -3.84
C ILE A 153 11.08 6.45 -3.54
N PHE A 154 11.07 7.30 -2.51
CA PHE A 154 12.21 8.15 -2.18
C PHE A 154 13.39 7.43 -1.54
N ARG A 155 13.22 6.18 -1.11
CA ARG A 155 14.34 5.34 -0.64
C ARG A 155 15.13 4.71 -1.79
N ARG A 156 14.66 4.78 -3.04
CA ARG A 156 15.34 4.22 -4.21
C ARG A 156 16.16 5.28 -4.95
N ASP A 157 17.34 5.59 -4.43
CA ASP A 157 18.33 6.44 -5.11
C ASP A 157 19.10 5.65 -6.18
N LYS A 158 18.59 5.49 -7.42
CA LYS A 158 19.42 5.32 -8.65
C LYS A 158 18.64 5.77 -9.90
N PRO A 159 19.30 6.46 -10.86
CA PRO A 159 18.65 6.94 -12.09
C PRO A 159 18.46 5.78 -13.09
N LEU A 160 17.29 5.76 -13.74
CA LEU A 160 16.89 4.75 -14.71
C LEU A 160 17.28 5.22 -16.12
N ILE A 161 18.34 4.65 -16.69
CA ILE A 161 18.66 4.74 -18.13
C ILE A 161 18.08 3.52 -18.84
N GLY A 162 17.51 3.75 -20.03
CA GLY A 162 17.32 2.72 -21.05
C GLY A 162 15.87 2.30 -21.29
N ARG A 163 15.16 3.09 -22.10
CA ARG A 163 13.94 2.64 -22.79
C ARG A 163 14.31 1.58 -23.83
N ARG A 164 13.52 0.51 -23.93
CA ARG A 164 13.00 -0.03 -25.19
C ARG A 164 11.86 -1.03 -24.92
N ALA A 165 10.86 -0.93 -25.79
CA ALA A 165 9.58 -1.61 -25.75
C ALA A 165 9.66 -3.03 -26.31
N ALA A 166 8.70 -3.86 -25.89
CA ALA A 166 8.03 -4.98 -26.58
C ALA A 166 7.30 -5.73 -25.46
N GLY A 167 6.04 -6.09 -25.52
CA GLY A 167 5.16 -6.42 -26.63
C GLY A 167 4.22 -7.48 -26.07
N ALA A 168 2.96 -7.42 -26.49
CA ALA A 168 1.81 -8.18 -26.02
C ALA A 168 2.04 -9.65 -25.63
N ALA A 169 1.39 -10.05 -24.53
CA ALA A 169 0.73 -11.35 -24.40
C ALA A 169 -0.52 -11.13 -23.53
N LEU A 170 -1.61 -10.82 -24.23
CA LEU A 170 -2.95 -10.65 -23.66
C LEU A 170 -3.51 -12.00 -23.19
N ALA A 171 -4.26 -11.90 -22.11
CA ALA A 171 -5.52 -12.60 -21.88
C ALA A 171 -5.58 -14.10 -22.14
N LEU A 172 -5.42 -14.87 -21.07
CA LEU A 172 -6.35 -15.97 -20.79
C LEU A 172 -6.51 -16.07 -19.28
N VAL A 173 -7.73 -16.39 -18.85
CA VAL A 173 -8.20 -16.49 -17.46
C VAL A 173 -8.62 -15.15 -16.81
N ALA A 174 -9.70 -14.56 -17.32
CA ALA A 174 -10.59 -13.71 -16.51
C ALA A 174 -11.97 -13.58 -17.18
N ALA A 175 -12.71 -14.69 -17.22
CA ALA A 175 -14.17 -14.63 -17.26
C ALA A 175 -14.66 -15.65 -16.22
N PRO A 176 -15.39 -15.23 -15.17
CA PRO A 176 -16.19 -16.19 -14.44
C PRO A 176 -17.20 -16.78 -15.45
N PRO A 177 -17.46 -18.09 -15.44
CA PRO A 177 -18.67 -18.58 -16.06
C PRO A 177 -19.82 -17.91 -15.31
N LEU A 178 -20.48 -16.96 -15.97
CA LEU A 178 -21.86 -16.61 -15.64
C LEU A 178 -22.65 -17.89 -15.84
N LEU A 179 -22.79 -18.65 -14.77
CA LEU A 179 -23.73 -19.76 -14.67
C LEU A 179 -25.12 -19.16 -14.86
N LEU A 180 -25.62 -19.19 -16.09
CA LEU A 180 -27.03 -19.06 -16.41
C LEU A 180 -27.73 -20.28 -15.82
N GLY A 181 -28.02 -20.22 -14.53
CA GLY A 181 -28.99 -21.08 -13.87
C GLY A 181 -30.38 -20.58 -14.22
N SER A 182 -31.07 -21.32 -15.07
CA SER A 182 -32.51 -21.17 -15.33
C SER A 182 -33.30 -21.55 -14.07
N GLY A 183 -33.99 -20.60 -13.44
CA GLY A 183 -34.99 -20.90 -12.42
C GLY A 183 -35.41 -19.70 -11.58
N GLY A 184 -36.62 -19.18 -11.85
CA GLY A 184 -37.53 -18.56 -10.86
C GLY A 184 -37.08 -17.26 -10.16
N HIS A 185 -37.68 -16.14 -10.59
CA HIS A 185 -37.65 -14.80 -9.96
C HIS A 185 -36.30 -14.08 -9.99
N ALA A 186 -36.04 -13.42 -11.12
CA ALA A 186 -34.98 -12.42 -11.26
C ALA A 186 -35.22 -11.24 -10.30
N LEU A 187 -34.72 -11.35 -9.08
CA LEU A 187 -34.24 -10.17 -8.35
C LEU A 187 -33.16 -9.56 -9.24
N ALA A 188 -33.43 -8.38 -9.78
CA ALA A 188 -32.54 -7.70 -10.72
C ALA A 188 -31.10 -7.74 -10.18
N ALA A 189 -30.19 -8.36 -10.96
CA ALA A 189 -28.78 -8.31 -10.62
C ALA A 189 -28.41 -6.84 -10.40
N PRO A 190 -27.74 -6.50 -9.28
CA PRO A 190 -27.47 -5.12 -8.95
C PRO A 190 -26.77 -4.42 -10.11
N GLY A 191 -27.22 -3.21 -10.43
CA GLY A 191 -26.65 -2.45 -11.54
C GLY A 191 -25.16 -2.20 -11.31
N ALA A 192 -24.40 -1.93 -12.38
CA ALA A 192 -22.98 -1.59 -12.24
C ALA A 192 -22.75 -0.41 -11.27
N THR A 193 -23.70 0.52 -11.21
CA THR A 193 -23.74 1.63 -10.25
C THR A 193 -23.93 1.17 -8.81
N ASP A 194 -24.76 0.16 -8.56
CA ASP A 194 -24.99 -0.41 -7.22
C ASP A 194 -23.76 -1.14 -6.72
N ILE A 195 -23.08 -1.89 -7.60
CA ILE A 195 -21.82 -2.54 -7.27
C ILE A 195 -20.76 -1.50 -6.92
N VAL A 196 -20.61 -0.44 -7.73
CA VAL A 196 -19.60 0.61 -7.49
C VAL A 196 -19.88 1.38 -6.20
N THR A 197 -21.14 1.69 -5.90
CA THR A 197 -21.53 2.46 -4.71
C THR A 197 -21.49 1.64 -3.41
N ARG A 198 -21.80 0.35 -3.47
CA ARG A 198 -21.72 -0.56 -2.32
C ARG A 198 -20.33 -1.15 -2.11
N THR A 199 -19.47 -1.08 -3.12
CA THR A 199 -18.06 -1.47 -2.99
C THR A 199 -17.40 -0.59 -1.94
N PRO A 200 -16.79 -1.20 -0.90
CA PRO A 200 -16.09 -0.44 0.11
C PRO A 200 -15.05 0.49 -0.52
N VAL A 201 -15.08 1.76 -0.12
CA VAL A 201 -14.26 2.82 -0.75
C VAL A 201 -12.75 2.50 -0.72
N TRP A 202 -12.27 1.66 0.22
CA TRP A 202 -10.87 1.22 0.30
C TRP A 202 -10.41 0.36 -0.88
N VAL A 203 -11.33 -0.27 -1.62
CA VAL A 203 -11.02 -1.11 -2.78
C VAL A 203 -10.38 -0.30 -3.91
N TRP A 204 -10.78 0.97 -4.09
CA TRP A 204 -10.27 1.81 -5.17
C TRP A 204 -8.83 2.29 -4.93
N PRO A 205 -8.46 2.83 -3.74
CA PRO A 205 -7.06 3.09 -3.42
C PRO A 205 -6.21 1.83 -3.43
N LEU A 206 -6.75 0.68 -3.00
CA LEU A 206 -6.07 -0.61 -3.13
C LEU A 206 -5.81 -0.94 -4.60
N LEU A 207 -6.81 -0.82 -5.48
CA LEU A 207 -6.66 -1.04 -6.92
C LEU A 207 -5.59 -0.11 -7.52
N VAL A 208 -5.60 1.18 -7.18
CA VAL A 208 -4.56 2.13 -7.60
C VAL A 208 -3.18 1.72 -7.08
N ALA A 209 -3.08 1.30 -5.82
CA ALA A 209 -1.83 0.82 -5.23
C ALA A 209 -1.32 -0.47 -5.88
N LEU A 210 -2.23 -1.37 -6.28
CA LEU A 210 -1.91 -2.61 -6.99
C LEU A 210 -1.49 -2.35 -8.44
N LEU A 211 -2.17 -1.43 -9.14
CA LEU A 211 -1.75 -0.95 -10.47
C LEU A 211 -0.38 -0.29 -10.38
N TRP A 212 -0.14 0.53 -9.37
CA TRP A 212 1.15 1.13 -9.13
C TRP A 212 2.23 0.07 -8.80
N LEU A 213 1.92 -0.91 -7.94
CA LEU A 213 2.82 -2.01 -7.61
C LEU A 213 3.16 -2.85 -8.85
N GLY A 214 2.17 -3.21 -9.65
CA GLY A 214 2.38 -3.95 -10.90
C GLY A 214 3.21 -3.15 -11.90
N TRP A 215 2.97 -1.84 -12.01
CA TRP A 215 3.75 -0.94 -12.87
C TRP A 215 5.20 -0.77 -12.38
N THR A 216 5.43 -0.76 -11.07
CA THR A 216 6.79 -0.77 -10.54
C THR A 216 7.49 -2.11 -10.75
N ARG A 217 6.74 -3.21 -10.83
CA ARG A 217 7.27 -4.55 -11.15
C ARG A 217 7.53 -4.79 -12.63
N SER A 218 6.86 -4.06 -13.52
CA SER A 218 7.18 -4.07 -14.96
C SER A 218 8.50 -3.39 -15.29
N ARG A 219 9.14 -2.74 -14.30
CA ARG A 219 10.46 -2.14 -14.41
C ARG A 219 11.56 -3.07 -13.87
N PRO A 220 12.76 -3.06 -14.48
CA PRO A 220 13.92 -3.80 -13.97
C PRO A 220 14.24 -3.43 -12.52
N ARG A 221 14.57 -4.42 -11.69
CA ARG A 221 14.90 -4.22 -10.28
C ARG A 221 15.95 -5.21 -9.79
N THR A 222 16.80 -4.77 -8.87
CA THR A 222 17.75 -5.63 -8.17
C THR A 222 17.28 -5.83 -6.74
N VAL A 223 17.15 -7.09 -6.32
CA VAL A 223 16.60 -7.44 -5.00
C VAL A 223 17.41 -8.56 -4.35
N PRO A 224 17.56 -8.57 -3.01
CA PRO A 224 18.20 -9.67 -2.32
C PRO A 224 17.39 -10.96 -2.45
N LYS A 225 18.06 -12.11 -2.55
CA LYS A 225 17.45 -13.45 -2.71
C LYS A 225 16.29 -13.70 -1.74
N ALA A 226 16.48 -13.38 -0.46
CA ALA A 226 15.45 -13.56 0.58
C ALA A 226 14.13 -12.85 0.25
N ARG A 227 14.18 -11.62 -0.31
CA ARG A 227 12.96 -10.87 -0.66
C ARG A 227 12.20 -11.46 -1.85
N VAL A 228 12.85 -12.25 -2.70
CA VAL A 228 12.20 -12.94 -3.83
C VAL A 228 11.31 -14.08 -3.32
N LEU A 229 11.72 -14.76 -2.25
CA LEU A 229 11.00 -15.87 -1.63
C LEU A 229 9.84 -15.42 -0.72
N ILE A 230 9.86 -14.20 -0.20
CA ILE A 230 8.77 -13.68 0.67
C ILE A 230 7.42 -13.73 -0.05
N LEU A 231 7.36 -13.30 -1.31
CA LEU A 231 6.10 -13.19 -2.04
C LEU A 231 5.35 -14.54 -2.17
N PRO A 232 5.96 -15.63 -2.70
CA PRO A 232 5.27 -16.90 -2.82
C PRO A 232 4.87 -17.48 -1.45
N ILE A 233 5.65 -17.24 -0.39
CA ILE A 233 5.29 -17.66 0.98
C ILE A 233 4.05 -16.91 1.47
N VAL A 234 4.00 -15.60 1.28
CA VAL A 234 2.83 -14.78 1.65
C VAL A 234 1.60 -15.21 0.86
N LEU A 235 1.73 -15.43 -0.44
CA LEU A 235 0.63 -15.92 -1.29
C LEU A 235 0.17 -17.31 -0.86
N ALA A 236 1.08 -18.20 -0.46
CA ALA A 236 0.73 -19.52 0.07
C ALA A 236 -0.05 -19.40 1.38
N GLY A 237 0.40 -18.59 2.33
CA GLY A 237 -0.30 -18.36 3.60
C GLY A 237 -1.70 -17.76 3.40
N ILE A 238 -1.82 -16.74 2.55
CA ILE A 238 -3.13 -16.13 2.21
C ILE A 238 -4.02 -17.14 1.47
N GLY A 239 -3.44 -17.95 0.57
CA GLY A 239 -4.13 -18.99 -0.17
C GLY A 239 -4.71 -20.07 0.74
N ILE A 240 -3.95 -20.53 1.74
CA ILE A 240 -4.39 -21.50 2.75
C ILE A 240 -5.57 -20.93 3.55
N GLY A 241 -5.43 -19.71 4.08
CA GLY A 241 -6.53 -19.07 4.82
C GLY A 241 -7.79 -18.91 3.96
N SER A 242 -7.61 -18.54 2.69
CA SER A 242 -8.71 -18.41 1.73
C SER A 242 -9.37 -19.75 1.39
N PHE A 243 -8.60 -20.83 1.30
CA PHE A 243 -9.14 -22.16 1.04
C PHE A 243 -10.10 -22.60 2.15
N PHE A 244 -9.68 -22.45 3.41
CA PHE A 244 -10.53 -22.82 4.54
C PHE A 244 -11.71 -21.88 4.73
N SER A 245 -11.54 -20.57 4.52
CA SER A 245 -12.63 -19.60 4.66
C SER A 245 -13.76 -19.79 3.65
N ASN A 246 -13.49 -20.45 2.51
CA ASN A 246 -14.46 -20.68 1.44
C ASN A 246 -14.99 -22.13 1.41
N GLY A 247 -14.97 -22.84 2.55
CA GLY A 247 -15.57 -24.18 2.66
C GLY A 247 -14.71 -25.30 2.06
N GLY A 248 -13.39 -25.24 2.30
CA GLY A 248 -12.39 -26.16 1.77
C GLY A 248 -12.86 -27.61 1.59
N SER A 249 -12.75 -28.12 0.36
CA SER A 249 -13.23 -29.45 -0.04
C SER A 249 -12.16 -30.21 -0.82
N ALA A 250 -12.30 -31.54 -0.92
CA ALA A 250 -11.37 -32.37 -1.70
C ALA A 250 -11.31 -31.92 -3.18
N VAL A 251 -12.44 -31.55 -3.78
CA VAL A 251 -12.50 -31.05 -5.16
C VAL A 251 -11.75 -29.71 -5.28
N ALA A 252 -11.96 -28.79 -4.34
CA ALA A 252 -11.23 -27.51 -4.33
C ALA A 252 -9.73 -27.72 -4.13
N ALA A 253 -9.32 -28.71 -3.32
CA ALA A 253 -7.91 -29.05 -3.13
C ALA A 253 -7.28 -29.58 -4.42
N SER A 254 -7.96 -30.46 -5.15
CA SER A 254 -7.52 -30.96 -6.45
C SER A 254 -7.37 -29.84 -7.48
N VAL A 255 -8.32 -28.90 -7.52
CA VAL A 255 -8.25 -27.72 -8.39
C VAL A 255 -7.09 -26.79 -8.02
N LEU A 256 -6.84 -26.59 -6.72
CA LEU A 256 -5.70 -25.81 -6.23
C LEU A 256 -4.38 -26.46 -6.64
N LEU A 257 -4.24 -27.78 -6.46
CA LEU A 257 -3.04 -28.53 -6.83
C LEU A 257 -2.80 -28.52 -8.34
N ALA A 258 -3.86 -28.68 -9.14
CA ALA A 258 -3.79 -28.55 -10.60
C ALA A 258 -3.34 -27.14 -11.02
N GLY A 259 -3.92 -26.10 -10.39
CA GLY A 259 -3.49 -24.72 -10.58
C GLY A 259 -2.02 -24.51 -10.22
N LEU A 260 -1.58 -25.05 -9.08
CA LEU A 260 -0.20 -24.98 -8.61
C LEU A 260 0.77 -25.64 -9.60
N ALA A 261 0.45 -26.82 -10.11
CA ALA A 261 1.26 -27.52 -11.10
C ALA A 261 1.35 -26.72 -12.41
N ALA A 262 0.22 -26.23 -12.93
CA ALA A 262 0.17 -25.42 -14.15
C ALA A 262 0.93 -24.08 -14.00
N GLY A 263 0.76 -23.42 -12.85
CA GLY A 263 1.49 -22.21 -12.49
C GLY A 263 2.99 -22.46 -12.41
N ALA A 264 3.41 -23.54 -11.74
CA ALA A 264 4.81 -23.92 -11.63
C ALA A 264 5.44 -24.21 -13.00
N ALA A 265 4.78 -24.98 -13.86
CA ALA A 265 5.26 -25.25 -15.22
C ALA A 265 5.43 -23.94 -16.04
N THR A 266 4.44 -23.05 -15.97
CA THR A 266 4.49 -21.74 -16.62
C THR A 266 5.63 -20.88 -16.06
N GLY A 267 5.80 -20.88 -14.74
CA GLY A 267 6.86 -20.17 -14.05
C GLY A 267 8.25 -20.67 -14.41
N GLN A 268 8.41 -21.98 -14.51
CA GLN A 268 9.68 -22.59 -14.94
C GLN A 268 10.03 -22.18 -16.37
N LYS A 269 9.06 -22.23 -17.29
CA LYS A 269 9.26 -21.81 -18.69
C LYS A 269 9.69 -20.35 -18.77
N LEU A 270 8.98 -19.46 -18.08
CA LEU A 270 9.27 -18.02 -18.08
C LEU A 270 10.62 -17.69 -17.44
N ALA A 271 10.94 -18.30 -16.29
CA ALA A 271 12.21 -18.07 -15.61
C ALA A 271 13.42 -18.56 -16.44
N ARG A 272 13.27 -19.61 -17.25
CA ARG A 272 14.32 -20.07 -18.17
C ARG A 272 14.57 -19.08 -19.32
N THR A 273 13.56 -18.32 -19.73
CA THR A 273 13.69 -17.32 -20.80
C THR A 273 14.25 -15.99 -20.30
N GLU A 274 14.13 -15.69 -19.01
CA GLU A 274 14.48 -14.38 -18.43
C GLU A 274 15.98 -14.21 -18.08
N GLY A 275 16.80 -15.25 -18.19
CA GLY A 275 18.25 -15.21 -17.97
C GLY A 275 18.67 -15.02 -16.50
N LYS A 276 19.83 -15.57 -16.12
CA LYS A 276 20.41 -15.41 -14.77
C LYS A 276 21.44 -14.28 -14.78
N LEU A 277 21.27 -13.31 -13.89
CA LEU A 277 22.33 -12.39 -13.49
C LEU A 277 22.38 -12.38 -11.96
N LEU A 278 23.01 -13.43 -11.43
CA LEU A 278 23.40 -13.51 -10.02
C LEU A 278 24.72 -12.73 -9.91
N ASP A 279 24.72 -11.72 -9.04
CA ASP A 279 25.95 -11.08 -8.60
C ASP A 279 26.52 -11.89 -7.40
N ASP A 280 27.84 -11.99 -7.29
CA ASP A 280 28.56 -12.70 -6.22
C ASP A 280 28.16 -12.20 -4.82
N ALA A 281 27.58 -11.00 -4.74
CA ALA A 281 27.01 -10.38 -3.53
C ALA A 281 25.61 -10.89 -3.10
N GLY A 282 25.05 -11.95 -3.72
CA GLY A 282 23.76 -12.52 -3.30
C GLY A 282 22.52 -11.71 -3.74
N MET A 283 22.67 -10.88 -4.77
CA MET A 283 21.61 -10.04 -5.34
C MET A 283 21.08 -10.63 -6.65
N VAL A 284 19.76 -10.61 -6.83
CA VAL A 284 19.08 -11.10 -8.04
C VAL A 284 18.64 -9.91 -8.89
N HIS A 285 19.10 -9.86 -10.14
CA HIS A 285 18.67 -8.88 -11.13
C HIS A 285 17.45 -9.40 -11.87
N LEU A 286 16.29 -8.80 -11.61
CA LEU A 286 15.02 -9.16 -12.21
C LEU A 286 14.72 -8.22 -13.38
N LYS A 287 14.57 -8.77 -14.58
CA LYS A 287 14.07 -8.05 -15.75
C LYS A 287 12.62 -7.63 -15.48
N GLY A 288 12.27 -6.42 -15.90
CA GLY A 288 10.90 -5.93 -15.76
C GLY A 288 9.93 -6.77 -16.58
N GLU A 289 8.79 -7.12 -16.01
CA GLU A 289 7.84 -8.02 -16.65
C GLU A 289 6.38 -7.65 -16.39
N TRP A 290 5.54 -7.87 -17.40
CA TRP A 290 4.10 -7.60 -17.33
C TRP A 290 3.30 -8.77 -16.75
N VAL A 291 3.89 -9.96 -16.65
CA VAL A 291 3.21 -11.16 -16.10
C VAL A 291 2.81 -10.94 -14.65
N SER A 292 3.68 -10.35 -13.83
CA SER A 292 3.36 -9.95 -12.46
C SER A 292 2.17 -8.96 -12.38
N MET A 293 2.06 -8.02 -13.31
CA MET A 293 0.92 -7.08 -13.37
C MET A 293 -0.36 -7.84 -13.67
N GLY A 294 -0.37 -8.66 -14.72
CA GLY A 294 -1.51 -9.47 -15.10
C GLY A 294 -1.97 -10.36 -13.95
N LEU A 295 -1.03 -11.00 -13.25
CA LEU A 295 -1.34 -11.84 -12.09
C LEU A 295 -1.97 -11.06 -10.93
N ILE A 296 -1.42 -9.90 -10.58
CA ILE A 296 -1.97 -9.03 -9.52
C ILE A 296 -3.41 -8.64 -9.85
N LEU A 297 -3.67 -8.25 -11.10
CA LEU A 297 -5.01 -7.85 -11.55
C LEU A 297 -5.97 -9.04 -11.59
N ALA A 298 -5.51 -10.22 -12.02
CA ALA A 298 -6.32 -11.43 -12.01
C ALA A 298 -6.72 -11.80 -10.56
N ILE A 299 -5.77 -11.80 -9.61
CA ILE A 299 -6.04 -12.07 -8.20
C ILE A 299 -7.06 -11.05 -7.66
N PHE A 300 -6.84 -9.76 -7.91
CA PHE A 300 -7.74 -8.71 -7.46
C PHE A 300 -9.15 -8.88 -8.03
N ALA A 301 -9.27 -9.03 -9.36
CA ALA A 301 -10.56 -9.16 -10.03
C ALA A 301 -11.34 -10.38 -9.54
N SER A 302 -10.66 -11.52 -9.37
CA SER A 302 -11.27 -12.77 -8.90
C SER A 302 -11.79 -12.63 -7.47
N ARG A 303 -10.98 -12.06 -6.58
CA ARG A 303 -11.38 -11.86 -5.17
C ARG A 303 -12.44 -10.78 -5.01
N PHE A 304 -12.37 -9.71 -5.82
CA PHE A 304 -13.38 -8.66 -5.83
C PHE A 304 -14.73 -9.21 -6.30
N ALA A 305 -14.75 -9.95 -7.40
CA ALA A 305 -15.96 -10.59 -7.91
C ALA A 305 -16.55 -11.58 -6.88
N ALA A 306 -15.71 -12.39 -6.24
CA ALA A 306 -16.16 -13.30 -5.18
C ALA A 306 -16.76 -12.55 -3.98
N GLY A 307 -16.11 -11.47 -3.53
CA GLY A 307 -16.62 -10.64 -2.44
C GLY A 307 -17.93 -9.93 -2.78
N VAL A 308 -18.09 -9.46 -4.02
CA VAL A 308 -19.36 -8.88 -4.50
C VAL A 308 -20.45 -9.95 -4.51
N ALA A 309 -20.19 -11.14 -5.07
CA ALA A 309 -21.15 -12.23 -5.13
C ALA A 309 -21.60 -12.67 -3.72
N GLN A 310 -20.66 -12.86 -2.80
CA GLN A 310 -20.91 -13.23 -1.41
C GLN A 310 -21.65 -12.12 -0.62
N GLY A 311 -21.37 -10.85 -0.94
CA GLY A 311 -22.07 -9.71 -0.35
C GLY A 311 -23.51 -9.55 -0.84
N ILE A 312 -23.82 -10.02 -2.05
CA ILE A 312 -25.17 -10.05 -2.62
C ILE A 312 -25.94 -11.25 -2.08
N ASP A 313 -25.32 -12.43 -2.10
CA ASP A 313 -25.89 -13.68 -1.64
C ASP A 313 -24.93 -14.40 -0.66
N PRO A 314 -25.20 -14.27 0.66
CA PRO A 314 -24.39 -14.94 1.68
C PRO A 314 -24.35 -16.47 1.57
N SER A 315 -25.33 -17.11 0.90
CA SER A 315 -25.32 -18.56 0.70
C SER A 315 -24.14 -19.03 -0.16
N LEU A 316 -23.55 -18.12 -0.94
CA LEU A 316 -22.39 -18.40 -1.79
C LEU A 316 -21.07 -18.53 -1.03
N HIS A 317 -21.01 -18.20 0.27
CA HIS A 317 -19.78 -18.24 1.08
C HIS A 317 -19.06 -19.61 1.08
N HIS A 318 -19.82 -20.70 0.98
CA HIS A 318 -19.28 -22.07 0.92
C HIS A 318 -19.63 -22.79 -0.39
N SER A 319 -20.07 -22.03 -1.40
CA SER A 319 -20.45 -22.61 -2.68
C SER A 319 -19.22 -23.03 -3.50
N PRO A 320 -19.28 -24.16 -4.23
CA PRO A 320 -18.20 -24.55 -5.15
C PRO A 320 -18.02 -23.52 -6.28
N ALA A 321 -19.08 -22.78 -6.64
CA ALA A 321 -19.02 -21.71 -7.64
C ALA A 321 -18.03 -20.60 -7.28
N ILE A 322 -17.83 -20.31 -5.99
CA ILE A 322 -16.82 -19.35 -5.51
C ILE A 322 -15.51 -20.05 -5.12
N ALA A 323 -15.60 -21.20 -4.45
CA ALA A 323 -14.43 -21.90 -3.92
C ALA A 323 -13.49 -22.42 -5.01
N LEU A 324 -14.01 -23.00 -6.10
CA LEU A 324 -13.17 -23.61 -7.15
C LEU A 324 -12.39 -22.57 -7.96
N PRO A 325 -12.98 -21.47 -8.46
CA PRO A 325 -12.21 -20.44 -9.16
C PRO A 325 -11.16 -19.77 -8.28
N LEU A 326 -11.48 -19.48 -7.01
CA LEU A 326 -10.52 -18.90 -6.07
C LEU A 326 -9.36 -19.86 -5.76
N ALA A 327 -9.65 -21.16 -5.62
CA ALA A 327 -8.64 -22.20 -5.45
C ALA A 327 -7.70 -22.29 -6.66
N LEU A 328 -8.25 -22.25 -7.88
CA LEU A 328 -7.48 -22.26 -9.13
C LEU A 328 -6.55 -21.05 -9.24
N VAL A 329 -7.09 -19.84 -9.05
CA VAL A 329 -6.32 -18.58 -9.14
C VAL A 329 -5.23 -18.52 -8.07
N SER A 330 -5.55 -18.96 -6.85
CA SER A 330 -4.57 -19.03 -5.75
C SER A 330 -3.47 -20.03 -6.05
N GLY A 331 -3.82 -21.26 -6.44
CA GLY A 331 -2.88 -22.32 -6.80
C GLY A 331 -1.95 -21.88 -7.93
N PHE A 332 -2.52 -21.37 -9.02
CA PHE A 332 -1.74 -20.87 -10.17
C PHE A 332 -0.78 -19.74 -9.78
N SER A 333 -1.25 -18.77 -8.97
CA SER A 333 -0.42 -17.66 -8.51
C SER A 333 0.74 -18.10 -7.63
N ILE A 334 0.49 -19.05 -6.72
CA ILE A 334 1.51 -19.63 -5.84
C ILE A 334 2.54 -20.40 -6.67
N GLY A 335 2.09 -21.29 -7.56
CA GLY A 335 2.97 -22.09 -8.42
C GLY A 335 3.84 -21.22 -9.33
N LEU A 336 3.22 -20.23 -10.01
CA LEU A 336 3.90 -19.32 -10.92
C LEU A 336 4.97 -18.50 -10.21
N THR A 337 4.65 -17.89 -9.07
CA THR A 337 5.61 -17.04 -8.35
C THR A 337 6.66 -17.86 -7.60
N GLY A 338 6.28 -19.02 -7.05
CA GLY A 338 7.17 -19.92 -6.31
C GLY A 338 8.23 -20.54 -7.21
N MET A 339 7.82 -21.16 -8.33
CA MET A 339 8.78 -21.80 -9.24
C MET A 339 9.72 -20.78 -9.87
N ARG A 340 9.24 -19.58 -10.18
CA ARG A 340 10.09 -18.49 -10.68
C ARG A 340 11.11 -18.05 -9.65
N ALA A 341 10.69 -17.87 -8.40
CA ALA A 341 11.58 -17.50 -7.32
C ALA A 341 12.68 -18.55 -7.11
N LEU A 342 12.34 -19.84 -7.13
CA LEU A 342 13.32 -20.93 -7.01
C LEU A 342 14.34 -20.92 -8.15
N VAL A 343 13.87 -20.88 -9.40
CA VAL A 343 14.75 -20.87 -10.59
C VAL A 343 15.65 -19.63 -10.62
N GLN A 344 15.12 -18.46 -10.25
CA GLN A 344 15.86 -17.19 -10.24
C GLN A 344 16.86 -17.07 -9.07
N THR A 345 16.57 -17.66 -7.92
CA THR A 345 17.49 -17.63 -6.76
C THR A 345 18.60 -18.67 -6.83
N GLY A 346 18.48 -19.64 -7.74
CA GLY A 346 19.50 -20.68 -7.94
C GLY A 346 19.54 -21.72 -6.82
N LEU A 347 18.53 -21.74 -5.94
CA LEU A 347 18.26 -22.87 -5.05
C LEU A 347 17.92 -24.06 -5.94
N ARG A 348 18.92 -24.89 -6.25
CA ARG A 348 18.70 -26.16 -6.94
C ARG A 348 17.85 -27.02 -6.01
N THR A 349 16.69 -27.44 -6.50
CA THR A 349 16.00 -28.65 -6.04
C THR A 349 16.83 -29.87 -6.37
#